data_AF-A0A2I1HQX0-F1
#
_entry.id   AF-A0A2I1HQX0-F1
#
_cell.length_a   1.000
_cell.length_b   1.000
_cell.length_c   1.000
_cell.angle_alpha   90.00
_cell.angle_beta   90.00
_cell.angle_gamma   90.00
#
_symmetry.space_group_name_H-M   'P 1'
#
loop_
_entity.id
_entity.type
_entity.pdbx_description
1 polymer ?
#
loop_
_entity_poly.entity_id
_entity_poly.type
_entity_poly.pdbx_seq_one_letter_code
_entity_poly.pdbx_strand_id
1 'polypeptide(L)' 'MNTGIADKIPKQKQRDMYSEEIYEVSFSWAQNELVENNRIFQCGTVICTFTTDSGEFING' A
#
# COMPACT_ATOMS: atom_id res chain seq x y z
N MET A 1 14.29 -33.17 51.29
CA MET A 1 13.46 -31.96 51.13
C MET A 1 13.86 -31.32 49.81
N ASN A 2 13.11 -31.55 48.73
CA ASN A 2 13.41 -30.92 47.44
C ASN A 2 12.60 -29.63 47.35
N THR A 3 13.27 -28.49 47.55
CA THR A 3 12.69 -27.16 47.34
C THR A 3 12.62 -26.89 45.85
N GLY A 4 11.49 -27.21 45.23
CA GLY A 4 11.20 -26.87 43.85
C GLY A 4 11.01 -25.36 43.71
N ILE A 5 12.06 -24.65 43.34
CA ILE A 5 11.96 -23.30 42.78
C ILE A 5 12.00 -23.49 41.27
N ALA A 6 10.82 -23.61 40.67
CA ALA A 6 10.71 -23.43 39.23
C ALA A 6 10.94 -21.94 38.96
N ASP A 7 12.17 -21.60 38.57
CA ASP A 7 12.48 -20.27 38.05
C ASP A 7 11.48 -19.95 36.95
N LYS A 8 10.66 -18.92 37.20
CA LYS A 8 9.75 -18.39 36.18
C LYS A 8 10.63 -17.77 35.10
N ILE A 9 10.86 -18.54 34.04
CA ILE A 9 11.47 -18.03 32.80
C ILE A 9 10.60 -16.84 32.36
N PRO A 10 11.15 -15.63 32.25
CA PRO A 10 10.38 -14.50 31.77
C PRO A 10 9.93 -14.82 30.34
N LYS A 11 8.61 -14.86 30.13
CA LYS A 11 8.04 -15.04 28.78
C LYS A 11 8.58 -13.90 27.92
N GLN A 12 9.32 -14.27 26.88
CA GLN A 12 9.81 -13.35 25.85
C GLN A 12 8.62 -12.49 25.40
N LYS A 13 8.68 -11.18 25.65
CA LYS A 13 7.68 -10.23 25.17
C LYS A 13 7.73 -10.29 23.64
N GLN A 14 6.71 -10.88 23.03
CA GLN A 14 6.57 -10.94 21.59
C GLN A 14 6.53 -9.48 21.10
N ARG A 15 7.48 -9.10 20.23
CA ARG A 15 7.45 -7.78 19.61
C ARG A 15 6.24 -7.78 18.69
N ASP A 16 5.29 -6.88 18.93
CA ASP A 16 4.25 -6.59 17.95
C ASP A 16 4.97 -6.09 16.68
N MET A 17 4.96 -6.91 15.64
CA MET A 17 5.47 -6.54 14.34
C MET A 17 4.38 -5.70 13.69
N TYR A 18 4.50 -4.38 13.80
CA TYR A 18 3.71 -3.47 12.97
C TYR A 18 4.11 -3.76 11.52
N SER A 19 3.23 -4.40 10.75
CA SER A 19 3.38 -4.43 9.31
C SER A 19 3.32 -2.99 8.83
N GLU A 20 4.42 -2.48 8.29
CA GLU A 20 4.39 -1.21 7.58
C GLU A 20 3.48 -1.43 6.37
N GLU A 21 2.27 -0.84 6.41
CA GLU A 21 1.35 -0.90 5.27
C GLU A 21 2.02 -0.21 4.08
N ILE A 22 2.18 -0.93 2.98
CA ILE A 22 2.84 -0.41 1.79
C ILE A 22 1.77 0.11 0.84
N TYR A 23 1.78 1.42 0.62
CA TYR A 23 0.93 2.10 -0.33
C TYR A 23 1.73 2.47 -1.58
N GLU A 24 1.26 2.02 -2.75
CA GLU A 24 1.82 2.41 -4.04
C GLU A 24 0.76 3.15 -4.86
N VAL A 25 1.17 4.26 -5.47
CA VAL A 25 0.35 5.00 -6.44
C VAL A 25 1.12 5.10 -7.74
N SER A 26 0.52 4.63 -8.82
CA SER A 26 1.10 4.74 -10.17
C SER A 26 0.21 5.57 -11.07
N PHE A 27 0.86 6.42 -11.86
CA PHE A 27 0.22 7.26 -12.86
C PHE A 27 0.71 6.85 -14.23
N SER A 28 -0.21 6.56 -15.15
CA SER A 28 0.11 6.42 -16.56
C SER A 28 -0.69 7.43 -17.37
N TRP A 29 -0.04 7.97 -18.38
CA TRP A 29 -0.65 8.92 -19.29
C TRP A 29 -0.56 8.39 -20.71
N ALA A 30 -1.63 8.55 -21.46
CA ALA A 30 -1.66 8.29 -22.89
C ALA A 30 -2.15 9.57 -23.57
N GLN A 31 -1.26 10.25 -24.28
CA GLN A 31 -1.60 11.40 -25.10
C GLN A 31 -2.10 10.94 -26.46
N ASN A 32 -3.18 11.54 -26.93
CA ASN A 32 -3.71 11.38 -28.27
C ASN A 32 -3.84 12.73 -28.96
N GLU A 33 -3.71 12.71 -30.28
CA GLU A 33 -4.00 13.84 -31.13
C GLU A 33 -5.35 13.64 -31.80
N LEU A 34 -6.24 14.62 -31.64
CA LEU A 34 -7.50 14.66 -32.37
C LEU A 34 -7.43 15.76 -33.41
N VAL A 35 -7.55 15.39 -34.70
CA VAL A 35 -7.60 16.34 -35.81
C VAL A 35 -9.05 16.50 -36.25
N GLU A 36 -9.60 17.70 -36.09
CA GLU A 36 -10.97 18.01 -36.47
C GLU A 36 -11.05 19.42 -37.06
N ASN A 37 -11.73 19.58 -38.20
CA ASN A 37 -11.90 20.87 -38.88
C ASN A 37 -10.58 21.65 -39.08
N ASN A 38 -9.51 20.97 -39.51
CA ASN A 38 -8.17 21.53 -39.71
C ASN A 38 -7.51 22.08 -38.44
N ARG A 39 -7.97 21.65 -37.26
CA ARG A 39 -7.39 22.01 -35.96
C ARG A 39 -6.89 20.75 -35.27
N ILE A 40 -5.81 20.93 -34.51
CA ILE A 40 -5.19 19.89 -33.71
C ILE A 40 -5.58 20.11 -32.25
N PHE A 41 -6.21 19.11 -31.65
CA PHE A 41 -6.53 19.07 -30.23
C PHE A 41 -5.63 18.05 -29.55
N GLN A 42 -4.93 18.51 -28.52
CA GLN A 42 -4.17 17.63 -27.64
C GLN A 42 -5.13 17.11 -26.58
N CYS A 43 -5.40 15.81 -26.61
CA CYS A 43 -6.21 15.14 -25.61
C CYS A 43 -5.40 14.01 -24.97
N GLY A 44 -5.86 13.51 -23.83
CA GLY A 44 -5.15 12.42 -23.19
C GLY A 44 -5.99 11.75 -22.11
N THR A 45 -5.66 10.50 -21.84
CA THR A 45 -6.23 9.73 -20.74
C THR A 45 -5.17 9.62 -19.66
N VAL A 46 -5.54 9.98 -18.43
CA VAL A 46 -4.74 9.70 -17.24
C VAL A 46 -5.38 8.52 -16.52
N ILE A 47 -4.58 7.51 -16.24
CA ILE A 47 -4.96 6.38 -15.40
C ILE A 47 -4.18 6.50 -14.10
N CYS A 48 -4.91 6.50 -12.99
CA CYS A 48 -4.36 6.46 -11.65
C CYS A 48 -4.70 5.11 -11.03
N THR A 49 -3.68 4.36 -10.62
CA THR A 49 -3.83 3.07 -9.97
C THR A 49 -3.31 3.17 -8.55
N PHE A 50 -4.17 2.84 -7.60
CA PHE A 50 -3.82 2.74 -6.19
C PHE A 50 -3.68 1.26 -5.83
N THR A 51 -2.53 0.88 -5.29
CA THR A 51 -2.25 -0.48 -4.83
C THR A 51 -1.95 -0.45 -3.34
N THR A 52 -2.63 -1.31 -2.60
CA THR A 52 -2.39 -1.52 -1.17
C THR A 52 -2.32 -3.02 -0.90
N ASP A 53 -1.39 -3.42 -0.05
CA ASP A 53 -1.23 -4.80 0.42
C ASP A 53 -2.27 -5.20 1.48
N SER A 54 -3.00 -4.23 2.03
CA SER A 54 -4.04 -4.44 3.05
C SER A 54 -5.34 -5.06 2.49
N GLY A 55 -5.55 -5.01 1.17
CA GLY A 55 -6.80 -5.44 0.53
C GLY A 55 -8.00 -4.53 0.79
N GLU A 56 -7.86 -3.51 1.66
CA GLU A 56 -8.92 -2.56 2.01
C GLU A 56 -8.38 -1.12 1.95
N PHE A 57 -9.08 -0.26 1.21
CA PHE A 57 -8.88 1.18 1.36
C PHE A 57 -9.61 1.62 2.63
N ILE A 58 -8.86 1.98 3.66
CA ILE A 58 -9.41 2.59 4.87
C ILE A 58 -10.02 3.95 4.50
N ASN A 59 -11.34 4.08 4.67
CA ASN A 59 -12.06 5.34 4.51
C ASN A 59 -11.67 6.27 5.67
N GLY A 60 -11.11 7.43 5.34
CA GLY A 60 -10.70 8.45 6.31
C GLY A 60 -11.86 9.18 6.99
#